data_AF-A0A3M1TR13-F1
#
_entry.id   AF-A0A3M1TR13-F1
#
_cell.length_a   1.000
_cell.length_b   1.000
_cell.length_c   1.000
_cell.angle_alpha   90.00
_cell.angle_beta   90.00
_cell.angle_gamma   90.00
#
_symmetry.space_group_name_H-M   'P 1'
#
loop_
_entity.id
_entity.type
_entity.pdbx_description
1 polymer ?
#
loop_
_entity_poly.entity_id
_entity_poly.type
_entity_poly.pdbx_seq_one_letter_code
_entity_poly.pdbx_strand_id
1 'polypeptide(L)'
;MAGAKKIACTQCGAPLEIQNPRAKTVVCAHCGAQLDLTSPDYAFLGVVQREPLLTPLKVGQSGTDTEGVTWTIIGMMRLREDSWYWDEFLIQATDGRTAWIQYDDGEFSIFAPKRLTEPLDPKEIQGKFFLEGRWHYVRERGQAVIDRIEGELTWKAKVGDVMNWIDAAAVGIEWTDREIEVFERRHIERSALATMFGMSVEELSEGAYTLEDDDEDEGWAPVSSSGKQVSAVQAAVIIGFLLLFLLFLAYAASQGGSMVSSSSGGYSRGYSSGGGFSFGKN
;
A
#
# COMPACT_ATOMS: atom_id res chain seq x y z
N MET A 1 -5.87 -5.66 -27.28
CA MET A 1 -6.92 -5.49 -26.26
C MET A 1 -7.90 -6.63 -26.45
N ALA A 2 -8.09 -7.49 -25.45
CA ALA A 2 -9.23 -8.41 -25.47
C ALA A 2 -10.49 -7.53 -25.40
N GLY A 3 -11.42 -7.68 -26.34
CA GLY A 3 -12.63 -6.86 -26.36
C GLY A 3 -13.51 -7.11 -25.14
N ALA A 4 -14.27 -6.10 -24.73
CA ALA A 4 -15.22 -6.22 -23.62
C ALA A 4 -16.20 -7.38 -23.88
N LYS A 5 -16.42 -8.21 -22.85
CA LYS A 5 -17.36 -9.33 -22.91
C LYS A 5 -18.77 -8.80 -22.69
N LYS A 6 -19.65 -9.01 -23.66
CA LYS A 6 -21.07 -8.62 -23.55
C LYS A 6 -21.90 -9.76 -22.98
N ILE A 7 -22.65 -9.48 -21.92
CA ILE A 7 -23.62 -10.41 -21.32
C ILE A 7 -24.95 -9.68 -21.11
N ALA A 8 -26.02 -10.41 -20.84
CA ALA A 8 -27.28 -9.84 -20.37
C ALA A 8 -27.39 -10.06 -18.86
N CYS A 9 -27.85 -9.05 -18.12
CA CYS A 9 -28.18 -9.19 -16.71
C CYS A 9 -29.26 -10.27 -16.55
N THR A 10 -29.01 -11.27 -15.70
CA THR A 10 -29.93 -12.40 -15.50
C THR A 10 -31.22 -12.02 -14.76
N GLN A 11 -31.29 -10.80 -14.22
CA GLN A 11 -32.46 -10.31 -13.48
C GLN A 11 -33.34 -9.35 -14.30
N CYS A 12 -32.74 -8.40 -15.02
CA CYS A 12 -33.52 -7.38 -15.76
C CYS A 12 -33.32 -7.43 -17.29
N GLY A 13 -32.43 -8.28 -17.80
CA GLY A 13 -32.13 -8.40 -19.23
C GLY A 13 -31.30 -7.24 -19.82
N ALA A 14 -30.93 -6.23 -19.03
CA ALA A 14 -30.12 -5.12 -19.51
C ALA A 14 -28.73 -5.61 -19.99
N PRO A 15 -28.18 -5.03 -21.07
CA PRO A 15 -26.86 -5.38 -21.54
C PRO A 15 -25.80 -4.92 -20.54
N LEU A 16 -24.84 -5.80 -20.24
CA LEU A 16 -23.66 -5.50 -19.43
C LEU A 16 -22.41 -5.70 -20.30
N GLU A 17 -21.56 -4.69 -20.35
CA GLU A 17 -20.27 -4.75 -21.03
C GLU A 17 -19.16 -4.89 -19.99
N ILE A 18 -18.68 -6.13 -19.82
CA ILE A 18 -17.62 -6.46 -18.87
C ILE A 18 -16.28 -6.11 -19.51
N GLN A 19 -15.65 -5.05 -19.02
CA GLN A 19 -14.39 -4.49 -19.50
C GLN A 19 -13.22 -5.40 -19.17
N ASN A 20 -13.18 -5.93 -17.93
CA ASN A 20 -12.07 -6.73 -17.45
C ASN A 20 -12.31 -8.22 -17.72
N PRO A 21 -11.48 -8.90 -18.54
CA PRO A 21 -11.64 -10.33 -18.81
C PRO A 21 -11.41 -11.22 -17.57
N ARG A 22 -10.84 -10.68 -16.50
CA ARG A 22 -10.65 -11.34 -15.20
C ARG A 22 -11.73 -10.98 -14.17
N ALA A 23 -12.76 -10.21 -14.54
CA ALA A 23 -13.85 -9.89 -13.64
C ALA A 23 -14.55 -11.18 -13.17
N LYS A 24 -14.75 -11.28 -11.85
CA LYS A 24 -15.41 -12.42 -11.19
C LYS A 24 -16.77 -12.05 -10.63
N THR A 25 -16.98 -10.77 -10.34
CA THR A 25 -18.24 -10.21 -9.84
C THR A 25 -18.59 -8.97 -10.65
N VAL A 26 -19.89 -8.75 -10.90
CA VAL A 26 -20.39 -7.47 -11.43
C VAL A 26 -21.71 -7.08 -10.78
N VAL A 27 -21.94 -5.79 -10.55
CA VAL A 27 -23.24 -5.23 -10.14
C VAL A 27 -23.88 -4.49 -11.32
N CYS A 28 -25.08 -4.91 -11.69
CA CYS A 28 -25.84 -4.30 -12.77
C CYS A 28 -26.29 -2.88 -12.41
N ALA A 29 -25.78 -1.86 -13.10
CA ALA A 29 -26.16 -0.46 -12.89
C ALA A 29 -27.67 -0.18 -13.11
N HIS A 30 -28.37 -1.04 -13.88
CA HIS A 30 -29.80 -0.86 -14.19
C HIS A 30 -30.76 -1.36 -13.10
N CYS A 31 -30.40 -2.41 -12.36
CA CYS A 31 -31.31 -3.03 -11.38
C CYS A 31 -30.66 -3.37 -10.03
N GLY A 32 -29.34 -3.17 -9.88
CA GLY A 32 -28.60 -3.49 -8.66
C GLY A 32 -28.29 -4.98 -8.49
N ALA A 33 -28.67 -5.84 -9.45
CA ALA A 33 -28.37 -7.26 -9.36
C ALA A 33 -26.86 -7.51 -9.38
N GLN A 34 -26.36 -8.15 -8.33
CA GLN A 34 -25.00 -8.65 -8.23
C GLN A 34 -24.93 -10.06 -8.84
N LEU A 35 -23.96 -10.27 -9.73
CA LEU A 35 -23.81 -11.50 -10.50
C LEU A 35 -22.40 -12.09 -10.32
N ASP A 36 -22.32 -13.42 -10.17
CA ASP A 36 -21.08 -14.20 -10.16
C ASP A 36 -20.68 -14.57 -11.59
N LEU A 37 -19.69 -13.87 -12.15
CA LEU A 37 -19.20 -14.08 -13.51
C LEU A 37 -18.40 -15.37 -13.69
N THR A 38 -18.05 -16.07 -12.61
CA THR A 38 -17.30 -17.34 -12.65
C THR A 38 -18.21 -18.56 -12.77
N SER A 39 -19.51 -18.38 -12.55
CA SER A 39 -20.51 -19.42 -12.74
C SER A 39 -20.98 -19.49 -14.21
N PRO A 40 -21.38 -20.68 -14.73
CA PRO A 40 -21.80 -20.85 -16.12
C PRO A 40 -22.94 -19.91 -16.56
N ASP A 41 -23.88 -19.63 -15.66
CA ASP A 41 -25.11 -18.87 -15.94
C ASP A 41 -25.16 -17.48 -15.29
N TYR A 42 -24.01 -16.94 -14.83
CA TYR A 42 -23.94 -15.66 -14.12
C TYR A 42 -24.91 -15.59 -12.94
N ALA A 43 -24.73 -16.51 -11.99
CA ALA A 43 -25.56 -16.71 -10.82
C ALA A 43 -25.83 -15.40 -10.09
N PHE A 44 -27.11 -15.19 -9.77
CA PHE A 44 -27.56 -14.04 -9.00
C PHE A 44 -27.21 -14.20 -7.53
N LEU A 45 -26.51 -13.20 -6.99
CA LEU A 45 -26.03 -13.19 -5.61
C LEU A 45 -26.90 -12.34 -4.68
N GLY A 46 -27.67 -11.39 -5.22
CA GLY A 46 -28.50 -10.48 -4.47
C GLY A 46 -28.68 -9.13 -5.18
N VAL A 47 -29.47 -8.24 -4.57
CA VAL A 47 -29.63 -6.85 -5.02
C VAL A 47 -28.83 -5.95 -4.09
N VAL A 48 -27.99 -5.11 -4.67
CA VAL A 48 -27.24 -4.07 -3.96
C VAL A 48 -28.06 -2.78 -3.94
N GLN A 49 -27.98 -2.04 -2.84
CA GLN A 49 -28.53 -0.69 -2.70
C GLN A 49 -28.00 0.24 -3.79
N ARG A 50 -28.83 1.19 -4.21
CA ARG A 50 -28.59 2.01 -5.41
C ARG A 50 -28.64 3.51 -5.16
N GLU A 51 -28.98 3.90 -3.95
CA GLU A 51 -28.95 5.26 -3.47
C GLU A 51 -27.55 5.84 -3.75
N PRO A 52 -27.41 7.08 -4.24
CA PRO A 52 -26.08 7.63 -4.51
C PRO A 52 -25.14 7.52 -3.29
N LEU A 53 -23.94 6.97 -3.48
CA LEU A 53 -22.92 6.94 -2.44
C LEU A 53 -22.03 8.17 -2.57
N LEU A 54 -21.83 8.90 -1.47
CA LEU A 54 -20.83 9.94 -1.42
C LEU A 54 -19.44 9.27 -1.40
N THR A 55 -18.68 9.48 -2.46
CA THR A 55 -17.36 8.89 -2.69
C THR A 55 -16.48 9.89 -3.45
N PRO A 56 -15.16 9.91 -3.19
CA PRO A 56 -14.23 10.81 -3.87
C PRO A 56 -14.06 10.47 -5.36
N LEU A 57 -14.28 9.20 -5.71
CA LEU A 57 -14.11 8.66 -7.05
C LEU A 57 -15.34 7.84 -7.46
N LYS A 58 -15.57 7.65 -8.76
CA LYS A 58 -16.76 6.98 -9.30
C LYS A 58 -16.42 5.99 -10.39
N VAL A 59 -17.15 4.88 -10.45
CA VAL A 59 -17.06 3.91 -11.54
C VAL A 59 -17.32 4.62 -12.88
N GLY A 60 -16.47 4.32 -13.87
CA GLY A 60 -16.46 4.94 -15.19
C GLY A 60 -15.53 6.15 -15.33
N GLN A 61 -15.07 6.76 -14.22
CA GLN A 61 -14.06 7.81 -14.29
C GLN A 61 -12.75 7.26 -14.85
N SER A 62 -12.06 8.09 -15.62
CA SER A 62 -10.75 7.75 -16.18
C SER A 62 -9.75 8.86 -15.90
N GLY A 63 -8.50 8.47 -15.72
CA GLY A 63 -7.40 9.36 -15.41
C GLY A 63 -6.10 8.89 -16.05
N THR A 64 -5.10 9.75 -16.14
CA THR A 64 -3.77 9.38 -16.65
C THR A 64 -2.71 9.74 -15.62
N ASP A 65 -1.89 8.77 -15.24
CA ASP A 65 -0.81 9.01 -14.27
C ASP A 65 0.36 9.79 -14.90
N THR A 66 1.34 10.14 -14.07
CA THR A 66 2.53 10.88 -14.50
C THR A 66 3.44 10.09 -15.45
N GLU A 67 3.25 8.78 -15.55
CA GLU A 67 3.98 7.92 -16.49
C GLU A 67 3.26 7.80 -17.84
N GLY A 68 2.08 8.43 -17.98
CA GLY A 68 1.28 8.42 -19.20
C GLY A 68 0.37 7.19 -19.33
N VAL A 69 0.18 6.41 -18.27
CA VAL A 69 -0.74 5.27 -18.27
C VAL A 69 -2.15 5.77 -17.98
N THR A 70 -3.08 5.50 -18.90
CA THR A 70 -4.51 5.77 -18.70
C THR A 70 -5.16 4.62 -17.93
N TRP A 71 -5.85 4.99 -16.86
CA TRP A 71 -6.59 4.13 -15.95
C TRP A 71 -8.08 4.45 -15.99
N THR A 72 -8.93 3.44 -15.89
CA THR A 72 -10.38 3.58 -15.74
C THR A 72 -10.82 2.88 -14.46
N ILE A 73 -11.66 3.53 -13.66
CA ILE A 73 -12.32 2.91 -12.50
C ILE A 73 -13.42 2.00 -13.02
N ILE A 74 -13.26 0.70 -12.85
CA ILE A 74 -14.21 -0.30 -13.35
C ILE A 74 -15.11 -0.87 -12.25
N GLY A 75 -14.75 -0.68 -10.97
CA GLY A 75 -15.58 -1.06 -9.85
C GLY A 75 -15.19 -0.34 -8.56
N MET A 76 -16.06 -0.47 -7.57
CA MET A 76 -15.87 0.09 -6.24
C MET A 76 -16.46 -0.87 -5.20
N MET A 77 -15.85 -0.87 -4.02
CA MET A 77 -16.34 -1.53 -2.83
C MET A 77 -16.31 -0.55 -1.66
N ARG A 78 -17.36 -0.54 -0.83
CA ARG A 78 -17.33 0.06 0.50
C ARG A 78 -17.31 -1.04 1.53
N LEU A 79 -16.40 -0.92 2.48
CA LEU A 79 -16.32 -1.81 3.63
C LEU A 79 -16.72 -1.07 4.88
N ARG A 80 -17.31 -1.81 5.82
CA ARG A 80 -17.78 -1.29 7.10
C ARG A 80 -17.24 -2.13 8.25
N GLU A 81 -16.58 -1.47 9.18
CA GLU A 81 -16.15 -2.03 10.47
C GLU A 81 -16.79 -1.18 11.57
N ASP A 82 -17.80 -1.73 12.25
CA ASP A 82 -18.66 -1.00 13.17
C ASP A 82 -19.27 0.29 12.56
N SER A 83 -18.88 1.47 13.06
CA SER A 83 -19.27 2.79 12.55
C SER A 83 -18.29 3.37 11.52
N TRP A 84 -17.15 2.71 11.31
CA TRP A 84 -16.10 3.11 10.38
C TRP A 84 -16.33 2.53 8.98
N TYR A 85 -15.90 3.27 7.96
CA TYR A 85 -15.93 2.82 6.58
C TYR A 85 -14.64 3.20 5.85
N TRP A 86 -14.26 2.38 4.89
CA TRP A 86 -13.30 2.75 3.84
C TRP A 86 -13.84 2.35 2.47
N ASP A 87 -13.36 3.04 1.44
CA ASP A 87 -13.72 2.77 0.05
C ASP A 87 -12.52 2.27 -0.74
N GLU A 88 -12.75 1.29 -1.61
CA GLU A 88 -11.75 0.75 -2.52
C GLU A 88 -12.24 0.82 -3.95
N PHE A 89 -11.45 1.42 -4.83
CA PHE A 89 -11.78 1.64 -6.24
C PHE A 89 -10.86 0.79 -7.12
N LEU A 90 -11.42 -0.17 -7.84
CA LEU A 90 -10.69 -0.99 -8.80
C LEU A 90 -10.41 -0.19 -10.07
N ILE A 91 -9.13 0.07 -10.33
CA ILE A 91 -8.66 0.69 -11.57
C ILE A 91 -8.06 -0.33 -12.53
N GLN A 92 -8.29 -0.11 -13.82
CA GLN A 92 -7.72 -0.89 -14.90
C GLN A 92 -7.00 0.00 -15.91
N ALA A 93 -5.75 -0.33 -16.22
CA ALA A 93 -4.99 0.29 -17.29
C ALA A 93 -5.39 -0.26 -18.66
N THR A 94 -5.13 0.51 -19.71
CA THR A 94 -5.39 0.11 -21.11
C THR A 94 -4.63 -1.15 -21.55
N ASP A 95 -3.54 -1.50 -20.86
CA ASP A 95 -2.75 -2.73 -21.06
C ASP A 95 -3.27 -3.94 -20.26
N GLY A 96 -4.32 -3.77 -19.46
CA GLY A 96 -4.97 -4.81 -18.66
C GLY A 96 -4.42 -4.98 -17.25
N ARG A 97 -3.37 -4.23 -16.85
CA ARG A 97 -2.96 -4.14 -15.44
C ARG A 97 -4.11 -3.59 -14.59
N THR A 98 -4.16 -4.02 -13.35
CA THR A 98 -5.17 -3.61 -12.38
C THR A 98 -4.50 -3.19 -11.08
N ALA A 99 -5.11 -2.26 -10.37
CA ALA A 99 -4.76 -1.89 -9.00
C ALA A 99 -6.01 -1.41 -8.28
N TRP A 100 -5.94 -1.26 -6.96
CA TRP A 100 -6.98 -0.61 -6.18
C TRP A 100 -6.48 0.73 -5.66
N ILE A 101 -7.35 1.72 -5.63
CA ILE A 101 -7.16 2.94 -4.85
C ILE A 101 -8.02 2.78 -3.61
N GLN A 102 -7.40 2.78 -2.43
CA GLN A 102 -8.12 2.84 -1.16
C GLN A 102 -8.23 4.31 -0.74
N TYR A 103 -9.41 4.68 -0.25
CA TYR A 103 -9.66 5.87 0.53
C TYR A 103 -10.04 5.46 1.95
N ASP A 104 -9.26 5.89 2.93
CA ASP A 104 -9.45 5.58 4.34
C ASP A 104 -8.92 6.75 5.18
N ASP A 105 -9.75 7.23 6.10
CA ASP A 105 -9.45 8.38 6.99
C ASP A 105 -8.78 9.60 6.32
N GLY A 106 -9.32 10.08 5.20
CA GLY A 106 -8.71 11.24 4.53
C GLY A 106 -7.41 10.94 3.79
N GLU A 107 -6.91 9.71 3.81
CA GLU A 107 -5.72 9.29 3.09
C GLU A 107 -6.07 8.42 1.87
N PHE A 108 -5.15 8.44 0.90
CA PHE A 108 -5.23 7.56 -0.27
C PHE A 108 -4.01 6.66 -0.38
N SER A 109 -4.26 5.41 -0.74
CA SER A 109 -3.22 4.42 -1.00
C SER A 109 -3.53 3.63 -2.26
N ILE A 110 -2.49 3.17 -2.95
CA ILE A 110 -2.60 2.27 -4.10
C ILE A 110 -2.14 0.87 -3.69
N PHE A 111 -2.97 -0.11 -4.02
CA PHE A 111 -2.77 -1.53 -3.76
C PHE A 111 -2.60 -2.26 -5.10
N ALA A 112 -1.37 -2.61 -5.42
CA ALA A 112 -1.05 -3.38 -6.62
C ALA A 112 -1.14 -4.88 -6.31
N PRO A 113 -1.94 -5.68 -7.05
CA PRO A 113 -2.06 -7.10 -6.80
C PRO A 113 -0.71 -7.81 -6.90
N LYS A 114 -0.40 -8.58 -5.87
CA LYS A 114 0.80 -9.39 -5.75
C LYS A 114 0.46 -10.85 -6.05
N ARG A 115 1.05 -11.38 -7.11
CA ARG A 115 0.95 -12.81 -7.40
C ARG A 115 1.84 -13.60 -6.45
N LEU A 116 1.23 -14.39 -5.59
CA LEU A 116 1.95 -15.32 -4.73
C LEU A 116 2.70 -16.38 -5.56
N THR A 117 3.96 -16.60 -5.21
CA THR A 117 4.81 -17.67 -5.77
C THR A 117 4.90 -18.88 -4.85
N GLU A 118 4.47 -18.73 -3.60
CA GLU A 118 4.40 -19.75 -2.57
C GLU A 118 3.03 -19.67 -1.85
N PRO A 119 2.50 -20.79 -1.32
CA PRO A 119 1.25 -20.75 -0.55
C PRO A 119 1.38 -19.86 0.69
N LEU A 120 0.34 -19.06 0.96
CA LEU A 120 0.22 -18.23 2.14
C LEU A 120 -1.14 -18.50 2.77
N ASP A 121 -1.18 -19.00 4.00
CA ASP A 121 -2.42 -19.07 4.79
C ASP A 121 -2.48 -17.87 5.73
N PRO A 122 -3.36 -16.87 5.48
CA PRO A 122 -3.46 -15.68 6.30
C PRO A 122 -3.92 -15.99 7.73
N LYS A 123 -4.57 -17.13 7.97
CA LYS A 123 -5.05 -17.54 9.30
C LYS A 123 -3.91 -17.96 10.22
N GLU A 124 -2.78 -18.39 9.65
CA GLU A 124 -1.58 -18.75 10.43
C GLU A 124 -0.72 -17.53 10.78
N ILE A 125 -0.98 -16.37 10.16
CA ILE A 125 -0.21 -15.14 10.39
C ILE A 125 -0.64 -14.50 11.72
N GLN A 126 0.31 -14.23 12.61
CA GLN A 126 0.09 -13.53 13.89
C GLN A 126 0.84 -12.19 13.97
N GLY A 127 2.11 -12.19 14.39
CA GLY A 127 2.88 -10.93 14.48
C GLY A 127 3.77 -10.65 13.27
N LYS A 128 4.19 -11.71 12.56
CA LYS A 128 5.06 -11.63 11.39
C LYS A 128 4.90 -12.85 10.51
N PHE A 129 5.29 -12.73 9.24
CA PHE A 129 5.31 -13.83 8.29
C PHE A 129 6.48 -13.65 7.31
N PHE A 130 6.88 -14.75 6.68
CA PHE A 130 7.89 -14.73 5.63
C PHE A 130 7.19 -14.80 4.28
N LEU A 131 7.54 -13.89 3.38
CA LEU A 131 7.00 -13.85 2.03
C LEU A 131 8.12 -13.42 1.09
N GLU A 132 8.38 -14.22 0.05
CA GLU A 132 9.33 -13.93 -1.03
C GLU A 132 10.73 -13.49 -0.53
N GLY A 133 11.28 -14.24 0.43
CA GLY A 133 12.64 -13.99 0.89
C GLY A 133 12.77 -12.91 1.98
N ARG A 134 11.67 -12.32 2.44
CA ARG A 134 11.69 -11.23 3.45
C ARG A 134 10.69 -11.47 4.58
N TRP A 135 11.07 -10.99 5.77
CA TRP A 135 10.15 -10.93 6.91
C TRP A 135 9.28 -9.68 6.83
N HIS A 136 7.98 -9.87 7.00
CA HIS A 136 6.97 -8.81 7.11
C HIS A 136 6.38 -8.85 8.51
N TYR A 137 6.12 -7.67 9.09
CA TYR A 137 5.55 -7.52 10.43
C TYR A 137 4.14 -6.96 10.31
N VAL A 138 3.20 -7.60 11.00
CA VAL A 138 1.81 -7.17 11.06
C VAL A 138 1.77 -5.90 11.91
N ARG A 139 1.18 -4.85 11.34
CA ARG A 139 0.83 -3.62 12.06
C ARG A 139 -0.56 -3.75 12.67
N GLU A 140 -1.49 -4.21 11.84
CA GLU A 140 -2.89 -4.28 12.19
C GLU A 140 -3.60 -5.40 11.43
N ARG A 141 -4.75 -5.80 11.96
CA ARG A 141 -5.66 -6.78 11.36
C ARG A 141 -7.07 -6.48 11.85
N GLY A 142 -8.06 -6.86 11.05
CA GLY A 142 -9.45 -6.68 11.44
C GLY A 142 -10.40 -7.49 10.58
N GLN A 143 -11.67 -7.18 10.75
CA GLN A 143 -12.77 -7.74 9.97
C GLN A 143 -13.74 -6.63 9.60
N ALA A 144 -14.13 -6.59 8.32
CA ALA A 144 -15.17 -5.70 7.86
C ALA A 144 -16.22 -6.44 7.04
N VAL A 145 -17.41 -5.87 6.99
CA VAL A 145 -18.48 -6.32 6.12
C VAL A 145 -18.39 -5.56 4.81
N ILE A 146 -18.50 -6.28 3.70
CA ILE A 146 -18.68 -5.66 2.38
C ILE A 146 -20.07 -5.04 2.33
N ASP A 147 -20.14 -3.72 2.51
CA ASP A 147 -21.40 -2.97 2.66
C ASP A 147 -22.00 -2.63 1.29
N ARG A 148 -21.13 -2.33 0.31
CA ARG A 148 -21.55 -1.96 -1.04
C ARG A 148 -20.55 -2.39 -2.10
N ILE A 149 -21.08 -2.72 -3.28
CA ILE A 149 -20.29 -2.97 -4.49
C ILE A 149 -20.93 -2.23 -5.67
N GLU A 150 -20.11 -1.63 -6.51
CA GLU A 150 -20.50 -1.09 -7.82
C GLU A 150 -19.55 -1.59 -8.91
N GLY A 151 -20.06 -1.75 -10.13
CA GLY A 151 -19.23 -2.14 -11.28
C GLY A 151 -18.68 -3.57 -11.19
N GLU A 152 -17.48 -3.77 -11.73
CA GLU A 152 -16.77 -5.05 -11.85
C GLU A 152 -15.74 -5.23 -10.73
N LEU A 153 -15.57 -6.44 -10.22
CA LEU A 153 -14.47 -6.79 -9.30
C LEU A 153 -13.69 -8.02 -9.79
N THR A 154 -12.37 -8.05 -9.54
CA THR A 154 -11.49 -9.18 -9.91
C THR A 154 -11.49 -10.34 -8.92
N TRP A 155 -12.23 -10.22 -7.82
CA TRP A 155 -12.35 -11.26 -6.80
C TRP A 155 -13.82 -11.58 -6.51
N LYS A 156 -14.09 -12.76 -5.95
CA LYS A 156 -15.43 -13.34 -5.76
C LYS A 156 -16.19 -12.75 -4.55
N ALA A 157 -16.27 -11.42 -4.47
CA ALA A 157 -16.95 -10.72 -3.40
C ALA A 157 -18.49 -10.79 -3.53
N LYS A 158 -19.19 -10.79 -2.38
CA LYS A 158 -20.62 -10.60 -2.24
C LYS A 158 -20.93 -9.55 -1.16
N VAL A 159 -21.90 -8.67 -1.40
CA VAL A 159 -22.39 -7.77 -0.34
C VAL A 159 -22.90 -8.59 0.85
N GLY A 160 -22.45 -8.20 2.05
CA GLY A 160 -22.68 -8.90 3.30
C GLY A 160 -21.62 -9.95 3.67
N ASP A 161 -20.65 -10.25 2.78
CA ASP A 161 -19.52 -11.10 3.16
C ASP A 161 -18.67 -10.39 4.22
N VAL A 162 -18.11 -11.19 5.13
CA VAL A 162 -17.08 -10.72 6.07
C VAL A 162 -15.72 -10.90 5.40
N MET A 163 -15.06 -9.79 5.14
CA MET A 163 -13.67 -9.73 4.72
C MET A 163 -12.77 -9.61 5.94
N ASN A 164 -11.75 -10.45 6.00
CA ASN A 164 -10.67 -10.31 6.96
C ASN A 164 -9.50 -9.61 6.28
N TRP A 165 -8.74 -8.82 7.03
CA TRP A 165 -7.62 -8.08 6.49
C TRP A 165 -6.42 -8.05 7.44
N ILE A 166 -5.23 -7.89 6.86
CA ILE A 166 -3.96 -7.67 7.55
C ILE A 166 -3.23 -6.52 6.85
N ASP A 167 -2.88 -5.46 7.59
CA ASP A 167 -1.88 -4.48 7.17
C ASP A 167 -0.51 -4.89 7.71
N ALA A 168 0.40 -5.21 6.80
CA ALA A 168 1.81 -5.45 7.06
C ALA A 168 2.69 -4.43 6.31
N ALA A 169 2.55 -3.16 6.67
CA ALA A 169 3.33 -2.02 6.19
C ALA A 169 3.20 -1.76 4.68
N ALA A 170 3.95 -2.50 3.87
CA ALA A 170 3.90 -2.40 2.41
C ALA A 170 3.14 -3.57 1.78
N VAL A 171 2.58 -4.47 2.61
CA VAL A 171 1.80 -5.62 2.16
C VAL A 171 0.43 -5.59 2.81
N GLY A 172 -0.62 -5.55 1.99
CA GLY A 172 -1.98 -5.80 2.41
C GLY A 172 -2.37 -7.25 2.09
N ILE A 173 -3.12 -7.90 2.98
CA ILE A 173 -3.71 -9.21 2.71
C ILE A 173 -5.17 -9.14 3.06
N GLU A 174 -6.04 -9.53 2.14
CA GLU A 174 -7.49 -9.49 2.30
C GLU A 174 -8.07 -10.83 1.88
N TRP A 175 -9.00 -11.38 2.67
CA TRP A 175 -9.61 -12.66 2.31
C TRP A 175 -11.03 -12.85 2.85
N THR A 176 -11.79 -13.60 2.07
CA THR A 176 -13.05 -14.23 2.47
C THR A 176 -12.85 -15.75 2.56
N ASP A 177 -13.93 -16.50 2.77
CA ASP A 177 -13.92 -17.96 2.62
C ASP A 177 -13.73 -18.41 1.16
N ARG A 178 -13.96 -17.52 0.19
CA ARG A 178 -13.94 -17.84 -1.25
C ARG A 178 -12.62 -17.48 -1.94
N GLU A 179 -11.89 -16.50 -1.44
CA GLU A 179 -10.74 -15.93 -2.13
C GLU A 179 -9.81 -15.18 -1.18
N ILE A 180 -8.52 -15.15 -1.53
CA ILE A 180 -7.48 -14.33 -0.91
C ILE A 180 -6.85 -13.45 -1.98
N GLU A 181 -6.65 -12.17 -1.65
CA GLU A 181 -5.86 -11.23 -2.42
C GLU A 181 -4.70 -10.72 -1.54
N VAL A 182 -3.55 -10.52 -2.18
CA VAL A 182 -2.35 -9.98 -1.53
C VAL A 182 -1.90 -8.81 -2.37
N PHE A 183 -1.50 -7.73 -1.72
CA PHE A 183 -1.20 -6.47 -2.39
C PHE A 183 0.14 -5.90 -1.93
N GLU A 184 0.80 -5.20 -2.84
CA GLU A 184 1.84 -4.22 -2.48
C GLU A 184 1.19 -2.84 -2.33
N ARG A 185 1.32 -2.26 -1.14
CA ARG A 185 0.76 -0.94 -0.81
C ARG A 185 1.79 0.17 -1.02
N ARG A 186 1.35 1.26 -1.63
CA ARG A 186 2.07 2.55 -1.62
C ARG A 186 1.12 3.70 -1.35
N HIS A 187 1.57 4.69 -0.61
CA HIS A 187 0.81 5.94 -0.44
C HIS A 187 0.72 6.69 -1.78
N ILE A 188 -0.38 7.44 -1.98
CA ILE A 188 -0.50 8.42 -3.05
C ILE A 188 -1.04 9.74 -2.49
N GLU A 189 -0.32 10.82 -2.76
CA GLU A 189 -0.74 12.15 -2.35
C GLU A 189 -2.06 12.54 -3.01
N ARG A 190 -2.95 13.18 -2.25
CA ARG A 190 -4.25 13.64 -2.73
C ARG A 190 -4.14 14.52 -3.98
N SER A 191 -3.15 15.41 -4.04
CA SER A 191 -2.90 16.28 -5.19
C SER A 191 -2.45 15.51 -6.44
N ALA A 192 -1.66 14.45 -6.27
CA ALA A 192 -1.25 13.59 -7.36
C ALA A 192 -2.44 12.78 -7.90
N LEU A 193 -3.30 12.28 -7.01
CA LEU A 193 -4.52 11.59 -7.39
C LEU A 193 -5.53 12.51 -8.11
N ALA A 194 -5.73 13.72 -7.58
CA ALA A 194 -6.57 14.74 -8.23
C ALA A 194 -6.06 15.05 -9.64
N THR A 195 -4.74 15.27 -9.79
CA THR A 195 -4.09 15.48 -11.09
C THR A 195 -4.33 14.29 -12.03
N MET A 196 -4.17 13.06 -11.53
CA MET A 196 -4.38 11.85 -12.31
C MET A 196 -5.78 11.80 -12.93
N PHE A 197 -6.81 12.17 -12.18
CA PHE A 197 -8.20 12.17 -12.65
C PHE A 197 -8.66 13.50 -13.27
N GLY A 198 -7.77 14.48 -13.42
CA GLY A 198 -8.10 15.80 -13.98
C GLY A 198 -9.08 16.59 -13.11
N MET A 199 -9.03 16.38 -11.79
CA MET A 199 -9.86 17.04 -10.78
C MET A 199 -9.03 18.06 -10.00
N SER A 200 -9.70 19.03 -9.38
CA SER A 200 -9.10 19.83 -8.30
C SER A 200 -9.04 19.03 -6.99
N VAL A 201 -8.20 19.48 -6.05
CA VAL A 201 -8.12 18.84 -4.72
C VAL A 201 -9.45 19.02 -3.97
N GLU A 202 -10.12 20.15 -4.17
CA GLU A 202 -11.42 20.47 -3.58
C GLU A 202 -12.50 19.52 -4.12
N GLU A 203 -12.58 19.34 -5.45
CA GLU A 203 -13.55 18.41 -6.09
C GLU A 203 -13.36 16.97 -5.59
N LEU A 204 -12.11 16.51 -5.46
CA LEU A 204 -11.82 15.19 -4.91
C LEU A 204 -12.22 15.08 -3.43
N SER A 205 -12.09 16.18 -2.69
CA SER A 205 -12.39 16.23 -1.25
C SER A 205 -13.88 16.36 -0.94
N GLU A 206 -14.70 16.91 -1.85
CA GLU A 206 -16.17 16.95 -1.68
C GLU A 206 -16.79 15.56 -1.57
N GLY A 207 -16.22 14.56 -2.24
CA GLY A 207 -16.65 13.17 -2.14
C GLY A 207 -15.99 12.38 -1.01
N ALA A 208 -14.95 12.96 -0.39
CA ALA A 208 -14.20 12.35 0.70
C ALA A 208 -14.90 12.65 2.03
N TYR A 209 -15.19 11.63 2.82
CA TYR A 209 -15.65 11.84 4.19
C TYR A 209 -14.44 11.89 5.12
N THR A 210 -14.32 12.95 5.89
CA THR A 210 -13.55 12.90 7.13
C THR A 210 -14.54 12.48 8.20
N LEU A 211 -14.28 11.38 8.89
CA LEU A 211 -15.03 11.16 10.13
C LEU A 211 -14.61 12.31 11.04
N GLU A 212 -15.59 13.10 11.47
CA GLU A 212 -15.33 14.09 12.53
C GLU A 212 -14.78 13.26 13.68
N ASP A 213 -13.60 13.62 14.19
CA ASP A 213 -13.05 12.99 15.39
C ASP A 213 -14.18 12.98 16.43
N ASP A 214 -14.73 11.80 16.74
CA ASP A 214 -15.69 11.68 17.83
C ASP A 214 -14.89 12.05 19.09
N ASP A 215 -14.99 13.31 19.51
CA ASP A 215 -14.35 13.93 20.69
C ASP A 215 -14.77 13.26 22.02
N GLU A 216 -15.28 12.03 22.01
CA GLU A 216 -15.64 11.24 23.21
C GLU A 216 -14.53 10.31 23.71
N ASP A 217 -13.38 10.21 23.02
CA ASP A 217 -12.21 9.54 23.57
C ASP A 217 -11.35 10.53 24.38
N GLU A 218 -11.54 10.49 25.70
CA GLU A 218 -10.62 11.11 26.64
C GLU A 218 -9.17 10.65 26.40
N GLY A 219 -8.40 11.54 25.77
CA GLY A 219 -6.98 11.68 26.06
C GLY A 219 -6.02 10.80 25.27
N TRP A 220 -5.86 11.09 23.98
CA TRP A 220 -4.53 11.06 23.37
C TRP A 220 -4.35 12.23 22.41
N ALA A 221 -3.88 13.35 22.95
CA ALA A 221 -3.47 14.48 22.12
C ALA A 221 -2.26 14.08 21.25
N PRO A 222 -2.25 14.38 19.94
CA PRO A 222 -1.07 14.20 19.12
C PRO A 222 0.04 15.12 19.65
N VAL A 223 1.22 14.55 19.90
CA VAL A 223 2.43 15.34 20.11
C VAL A 223 2.71 16.07 18.80
N SER A 224 2.20 17.29 18.68
CA SER A 224 2.60 18.18 17.61
C SER A 224 4.10 18.42 17.77
N SER A 225 4.87 18.03 16.75
CA SER A 225 6.20 18.56 16.54
C SER A 225 6.07 20.00 16.02
N SER A 226 5.44 20.85 16.82
CA SER A 226 5.69 22.29 16.75
C SER A 226 7.16 22.46 17.13
N GLY A 227 7.96 23.01 16.23
CA GLY A 227 9.37 23.27 16.47
C GLY A 227 9.50 24.02 17.79
N LYS A 228 10.02 23.34 18.82
CA LYS A 228 10.22 23.94 20.14
C LYS A 228 11.14 25.14 19.94
N GLN A 229 10.58 26.34 20.11
CA GLN A 229 11.37 27.54 20.33
C GLN A 229 12.23 27.27 21.56
N VAL A 230 13.51 26.98 21.34
CA VAL A 230 14.48 26.73 22.41
C VAL A 230 14.59 28.03 23.20
N SER A 231 14.19 28.02 24.47
CA SER A 231 14.34 29.22 25.30
C SER A 231 15.83 29.59 25.39
N ALA A 232 16.15 30.88 25.57
CA ALA A 232 17.54 31.34 25.64
C ALA A 232 18.37 30.57 26.71
N VAL A 233 17.70 30.06 27.75
CA VAL A 233 18.31 29.23 28.80
C VAL A 233 18.67 27.84 28.26
N GLN A 234 17.79 27.20 27.50
CA GLN A 234 18.08 25.88 26.89
C GLN A 234 19.17 25.99 25.82
N ALA A 235 19.19 27.07 25.04
CA ALA A 235 20.26 27.31 24.06
C ALA A 235 21.62 27.49 24.76
N ALA A 236 21.66 28.22 25.88
CA ALA A 236 22.88 28.40 26.67
C ALA A 236 23.40 27.08 27.27
N VAL A 237 22.51 26.19 27.73
CA VAL A 237 22.89 24.86 28.24
C VAL A 237 23.48 24.00 27.12
N ILE A 238 22.84 23.96 25.95
CA ILE A 238 23.33 23.18 24.79
C ILE A 238 24.69 23.69 24.33
N ILE A 239 24.87 25.01 24.23
CA ILE A 239 26.15 25.64 23.89
C ILE A 239 27.22 25.29 24.95
N GLY A 240 26.86 25.33 26.24
CA GLY A 240 27.76 24.93 27.32
C GLY A 240 28.23 23.48 27.21
N PHE A 241 27.32 22.54 26.93
CA PHE A 241 27.67 21.13 26.70
C PHE A 241 28.54 20.93 25.45
N LEU A 242 28.24 21.64 24.36
CA LEU A 242 29.06 21.59 23.14
C LEU A 242 30.48 22.12 23.38
N LEU A 243 30.63 23.21 24.11
CA LEU A 243 31.94 23.76 24.47
C LEU A 243 32.72 22.81 25.38
N LEU A 244 32.06 22.20 26.37
CA LEU A 244 32.67 21.18 27.22
C LEU A 244 33.09 19.94 26.42
N PHE A 245 32.27 19.49 25.47
CA PHE A 245 32.60 18.37 24.59
C PHE A 245 33.78 18.69 23.67
N LEU A 246 33.83 19.89 23.09
CA LEU A 246 34.98 20.34 22.29
C LEU A 246 36.26 20.46 23.12
N LEU A 247 36.16 20.95 24.36
CA LEU A 247 37.27 20.97 25.31
C LEU A 247 37.74 19.55 25.66
N PHE A 248 36.81 18.62 25.84
CA PHE A 248 37.13 17.20 26.06
C PHE A 248 37.83 16.57 24.85
N LEU A 249 37.34 16.83 23.63
CA LEU A 249 38.00 16.35 22.41
C LEU A 249 39.41 16.94 22.24
N ALA A 250 39.59 18.23 22.52
CA ALA A 250 40.89 18.88 22.50
C ALA A 250 41.85 18.30 23.55
N TYR A 251 41.35 17.98 24.75
CA TYR A 251 42.12 17.31 25.80
C TYR A 251 42.47 15.86 25.44
N ALA A 252 41.54 15.10 24.87
CA ALA A 252 41.80 13.75 24.40
C ALA A 252 42.84 13.74 23.28
N ALA A 253 42.78 14.72 22.36
CA ALA A 253 43.77 14.88 21.30
C ALA A 253 45.16 15.28 21.83
N SER A 254 45.24 16.08 22.90
CA SER A 254 46.52 16.44 23.52
C SER A 254 47.14 15.29 24.32
N GLN A 255 46.33 14.36 24.82
CA GLN A 255 46.78 13.12 25.48
C GLN A 255 47.17 12.01 24.48
N GLY A 256 46.76 12.11 23.21
CA GLY A 256 47.05 11.13 22.14
C GLY A 256 48.47 11.19 21.57
N GLY A 257 49.32 12.11 22.04
CA GLY A 257 50.70 12.25 21.58
C GLY A 257 51.67 11.30 22.27
N SER A 258 51.58 9.99 22.02
CA SER A 258 52.66 9.01 22.27
C SER A 258 52.38 7.68 21.57
N MET A 259 52.54 7.61 20.24
CA MET A 259 52.86 6.33 19.60
C MET A 259 54.36 6.23 19.36
N VAL A 260 54.91 5.24 20.07
CA VAL A 260 56.29 4.79 20.11
C VAL A 260 56.80 4.46 18.72
N SER A 261 57.90 5.10 18.31
CA SER A 261 58.75 4.67 17.21
C SER A 261 59.45 3.37 17.60
N SER A 262 59.07 2.26 16.97
CA SER A 262 59.86 1.03 17.00
C SER A 262 60.61 0.87 15.68
N SER A 263 61.90 0.61 15.84
CA SER A 263 62.95 0.54 14.83
C SER A 263 62.87 -0.74 14.01
N SER A 264 62.94 -0.62 12.69
CA SER A 264 63.36 -1.72 11.80
C SER A 264 64.63 -1.30 11.09
N GLY A 265 65.76 -1.84 11.55
CA GLY A 265 67.07 -1.65 10.94
C GLY A 265 67.10 -2.18 9.52
N GLY A 266 67.56 -1.34 8.59
CA GLY A 266 67.89 -1.74 7.24
C GLY A 266 69.29 -2.34 7.20
N TYR A 267 69.37 -3.60 6.81
CA TYR A 267 70.60 -4.23 6.31
C TYR A 267 70.43 -4.46 4.82
N SER A 268 71.29 -3.81 4.04
CA SER A 268 71.42 -3.98 2.60
C SER A 268 72.73 -4.71 2.32
N ARG A 269 72.64 -5.85 1.61
CA ARG A 269 73.56 -6.37 0.57
C ARG A 269 73.50 -7.90 0.49
N GLY A 270 73.44 -8.42 -0.73
CA GLY A 270 73.96 -9.76 -1.04
C GLY A 270 73.28 -10.48 -2.21
N TYR A 271 73.91 -10.40 -3.38
CA TYR A 271 73.73 -11.23 -4.59
C TYR A 271 73.50 -12.74 -4.33
N SER A 272 72.71 -13.42 -5.19
CA SER A 272 73.23 -14.32 -6.26
C SER A 272 72.19 -15.35 -6.75
N SER A 273 72.02 -15.37 -8.08
CA SER A 273 71.86 -16.51 -9.02
C SER A 273 71.18 -17.85 -8.64
N GLY A 274 70.32 -18.30 -9.56
CA GLY A 274 70.03 -19.72 -9.83
C GLY A 274 68.66 -20.14 -9.29
N GLY A 275 67.75 -20.77 -10.02
CA GLY A 275 67.78 -21.41 -11.33
C GLY A 275 66.76 -22.55 -11.29
N GLY A 276 65.94 -22.67 -12.35
CA GLY A 276 65.40 -23.96 -12.77
C GLY A 276 64.01 -24.39 -12.28
N PHE A 277 63.14 -24.64 -13.27
CA PHE A 277 62.19 -25.77 -13.40
C PHE A 277 61.06 -25.89 -12.34
N SER A 278 59.86 -26.43 -12.58
CA SER A 278 59.12 -26.97 -13.72
C SER A 278 57.90 -27.68 -13.12
N PHE A 279 56.70 -27.46 -13.68
CA PHE A 279 55.47 -28.31 -13.58
C PHE A 279 54.83 -28.45 -12.17
N GLY A 280 53.52 -28.62 -12.01
CA GLY A 280 52.48 -28.93 -12.98
C GLY A 280 51.08 -28.83 -12.35
N LYS A 281 50.11 -29.07 -13.22
CA LYS A 281 48.65 -29.06 -13.05
C LYS A 281 48.17 -29.95 -11.89
N ASN A 282 47.14 -29.50 -11.18
CA ASN A 282 45.74 -29.83 -11.48
C ASN A 282 44.81 -28.81 -10.82
#